data_AF-A0A1F5FTD5-F1
#
_entry.id   AF-A0A1F5FTD5-F1
#
_cell.length_a   1.000
_cell.length_b   1.000
_cell.length_c   1.000
_cell.angle_alpha   90.00
_cell.angle_beta   90.00
_cell.angle_gamma   90.00
#
_symmetry.space_group_name_H-M   'P 1'
#
loop_
_entity.id
_entity.type
_entity.pdbx_description
1 polymer ?
#
loop_
_entity_poly.entity_id
_entity_poly.type
_entity_poly.pdbx_seq_one_letter_code
_entity_poly.pdbx_strand_id
1 'polypeptide(L)' 'MPLTKSAIKKLRSDKRKAAYNKATKTKAKSAVDNFKSLLSLDSLSKAFSAVDKAAKKGVIKTRKADRIKSRLSKKVK' A
#
# COMPACT_ATOMS: atom_id res chain seq x y z
N MET A 1 -8.55 -27.43 3.10
CA MET A 1 -8.60 -27.20 4.56
C MET A 1 -7.23 -27.52 5.15
N PRO A 2 -6.71 -26.76 6.12
CA PRO A 2 -5.43 -27.11 6.74
C PRO A 2 -5.60 -28.35 7.60
N LEU A 3 -4.82 -29.40 7.32
CA LEU A 3 -4.91 -30.70 8.01
C LEU A 3 -3.93 -30.79 9.19
N THR A 4 -2.72 -30.26 9.04
CA THR A 4 -1.71 -30.27 10.11
C THR A 4 -1.91 -29.12 11.08
N LYS A 5 -1.52 -29.33 12.36
CA LYS A 5 -1.58 -28.29 13.41
C LYS A 5 -0.83 -27.00 12.99
N SER A 6 0.30 -27.15 12.30
CA SER A 6 1.09 -26.04 11.76
C SER A 6 0.34 -25.27 10.67
N ALA A 7 -0.36 -25.96 9.77
CA ALA A 7 -1.17 -25.33 8.73
C ALA A 7 -2.37 -24.57 9.30
N ILE A 8 -3.03 -25.09 10.34
CA ILE A 8 -4.15 -24.40 11.03
C ILE A 8 -3.64 -23.12 11.71
N LYS A 9 -2.46 -23.17 12.35
CA LYS A 9 -1.81 -21.98 12.93
C LYS A 9 -1.43 -20.97 11.85
N LYS A 10 -0.88 -21.42 10.72
CA LYS A 10 -0.52 -20.57 9.58
C LYS A 10 -1.74 -19.86 9.01
N LEU A 11 -2.86 -20.56 8.80
CA LEU A 11 -4.12 -19.96 8.34
C LEU A 11 -4.56 -18.79 9.23
N ARG A 12 -4.51 -18.96 10.55
CA ARG A 12 -4.86 -17.90 11.52
C ARG A 12 -3.92 -16.69 11.42
N SER A 13 -2.62 -16.95 11.32
CA SER A 13 -1.62 -15.88 11.15
C SER A 13 -1.82 -15.11 9.84
N ASP A 14 -2.07 -15.83 8.74
CA ASP A 14 -2.23 -15.26 7.41
C ASP A 14 -3.51 -14.42 7.33
N LYS A 15 -4.63 -14.88 7.92
CA LYS A 15 -5.85 -14.08 8.03
C LYS A 15 -5.60 -12.75 8.75
N ARG A 16 -4.88 -12.79 9.87
CA ARG A 16 -4.53 -11.59 10.64
C ARG A 16 -3.63 -10.64 9.82
N LYS A 17 -2.57 -11.16 9.21
CA LYS A 17 -1.66 -10.38 8.36
C LYS A 17 -2.36 -9.78 7.15
N ALA A 18 -3.28 -10.54 6.53
CA ALA A 18 -4.07 -10.08 5.39
C ALA A 18 -4.91 -8.85 5.73
N ALA A 19 -5.54 -8.81 6.92
CA ALA A 19 -6.30 -7.65 7.37
C ALA A 19 -5.42 -6.38 7.50
N TYR A 20 -4.25 -6.49 8.15
CA TYR A 20 -3.32 -5.37 8.28
C TYR A 20 -2.73 -4.90 6.94
N ASN A 21 -2.40 -5.85 6.06
CA ASN A 21 -1.91 -5.55 4.71
C ASN A 21 -3.00 -4.89 3.87
N LYS A 22 -4.25 -5.34 3.98
CA LYS A 22 -5.40 -4.71 3.32
C LYS A 22 -5.56 -3.27 3.77
N ALA A 23 -5.53 -2.99 5.07
CA ALA A 23 -5.63 -1.63 5.60
C ALA A 23 -4.49 -0.70 5.13
N THR A 24 -3.26 -1.22 5.05
CA THR A 24 -2.12 -0.44 4.55
C THR A 24 -2.27 -0.16 3.04
N LYS A 25 -2.72 -1.16 2.28
CA LYS A 25 -2.95 -1.04 0.83
C LYS A 25 -4.10 -0.07 0.52
N THR A 26 -5.19 -0.10 1.28
CA THR A 26 -6.30 0.84 1.09
C THR A 26 -5.87 2.27 1.41
N LYS A 27 -5.15 2.51 2.51
CA LYS A 27 -4.61 3.84 2.83
C LYS A 27 -3.75 4.40 1.69
N ALA A 28 -2.83 3.61 1.15
CA ALA A 28 -2.00 4.02 0.02
C ALA A 28 -2.84 4.31 -1.24
N LYS A 29 -3.84 3.46 -1.54
CA LYS A 29 -4.75 3.67 -2.68
C LYS A 29 -5.57 4.96 -2.52
N SER A 30 -6.20 5.16 -1.36
CA SER A 30 -6.99 6.35 -1.07
C SER A 30 -6.14 7.62 -1.16
N ALA A 31 -4.89 7.62 -0.67
CA ALA A 31 -4.00 8.76 -0.81
C ALA A 31 -3.67 9.08 -2.29
N VAL A 32 -3.47 8.06 -3.11
CA VAL A 32 -3.25 8.20 -4.56
C VAL A 32 -4.50 8.72 -5.26
N ASP A 33 -5.69 8.23 -4.90
CA ASP A 33 -6.94 8.66 -5.51
C ASP A 33 -7.31 10.10 -5.08
N ASN A 34 -7.09 10.47 -3.81
CA ASN A 34 -7.25 11.84 -3.32
C ASN A 34 -6.32 12.83 -4.05
N PHE A 35 -5.08 12.43 -4.32
CA PHE A 35 -4.17 13.25 -5.11
C PHE A 35 -4.70 13.49 -6.54
N LYS A 36 -5.27 12.46 -7.19
CA LYS A 36 -5.84 12.62 -8.53
C LYS A 36 -7.00 13.62 -8.57
N SER A 37 -7.78 13.73 -7.48
CA SER A 37 -8.91 14.66 -7.41
C SER A 37 -8.48 16.11 -7.15
N LEU A 38 -7.49 16.33 -6.26
CA LEU A 38 -7.13 17.67 -5.77
C LEU A 38 -5.90 18.29 -6.44
N LEU A 39 -5.04 17.50 -7.09
CA LEU A 39 -3.82 17.94 -7.80
C LEU A 39 -3.02 19.03 -7.05
N SER A 40 -2.78 18.84 -5.76
CA SER A 40 -2.06 19.78 -4.89
C SER A 40 -0.71 19.20 -4.45
N LEU A 41 0.27 20.07 -4.18
CA LEU A 41 1.59 19.71 -3.65
C LEU A 41 1.49 19.00 -2.28
N ASP A 42 0.55 19.40 -1.43
CA ASP A 42 0.34 18.78 -0.12
C ASP A 42 -0.23 17.37 -0.24
N SER A 43 -1.14 17.16 -1.20
CA SER A 43 -1.71 15.83 -1.46
C SER A 43 -0.68 14.91 -2.12
N LEU A 44 0.27 15.45 -2.90
CA LEU A 44 1.39 14.71 -3.46
C LEU A 44 2.32 14.19 -2.35
N SER A 45 2.74 15.06 -1.43
CA SER A 45 3.60 14.69 -0.30
C SER A 45 2.98 13.62 0.59
N LYS A 46 1.67 13.72 0.83
CA LYS A 46 0.89 12.70 1.56
C LYS A 46 0.83 11.38 0.78
N ALA A 47 0.61 11.42 -0.53
CA ALA A 47 0.57 10.23 -1.38
C ALA A 47 1.93 9.50 -1.41
N PHE A 48 3.05 10.23 -1.57
CA PHE A 48 4.40 9.65 -1.53
C PHE A 48 4.69 8.99 -0.18
N SER A 49 4.42 9.72 0.91
CA SER A 49 4.60 9.20 2.27
C SER A 49 3.81 7.90 2.51
N ALA A 50 2.57 7.83 2.03
CA ALA A 50 1.74 6.63 2.17
C ALA A 50 2.25 5.45 1.34
N VAL A 51 2.71 5.71 0.11
CA VAL A 51 3.27 4.69 -0.80
C VAL A 51 4.59 4.15 -0.26
N ASP A 52 5.48 5.02 0.23
CA ASP A 52 6.78 4.62 0.77
C ASP A 52 6.63 3.85 2.09
N LYS A 53 5.69 4.24 2.97
CA LYS A 53 5.35 3.45 4.17
C LYS A 53 4.82 2.06 3.80
N ALA A 54 4.03 1.93 2.74
CA ALA A 54 3.55 0.63 2.27
C ALA A 54 4.68 -0.23 1.68
N ALA A 55 5.68 0.38 1.05
CA ALA A 55 6.88 -0.30 0.56
C ALA A 55 7.78 -0.77 1.71
N LYS A 56 8.04 0.09 2.72
CA LYS A 56 8.82 -0.23 3.92
C LYS A 56 8.24 -1.43 4.68
N LYS A 57 6.90 -1.52 4.75
CA LYS A 57 6.19 -2.65 5.38
C LYS A 57 6.13 -3.92 4.53
N GLY A 58 6.67 -3.92 3.31
CA GLY A 58 6.64 -5.06 2.39
C GLY A 58 5.27 -5.36 1.77
N VAL A 59 4.27 -4.49 1.97
CA VAL A 59 2.92 -4.66 1.40
C VAL A 59 2.94 -4.40 -0.11
N ILE A 60 3.83 -3.52 -0.57
CA ILE A 60 4.08 -3.20 -1.97
C ILE A 60 5.58 -3.40 -2.24
N LYS A 61 5.94 -3.95 -3.41
CA LYS A 61 7.36 -4.05 -3.82
C LYS A 61 7.92 -2.66 -4.13
N THR A 62 9.19 -2.43 -3.82
CA THR A 62 9.90 -1.15 -4.04
C THR A 62 9.73 -0.63 -5.47
N ARG A 63 10.01 -1.46 -6.48
CA ARG A 63 9.81 -1.09 -7.90
C ARG A 63 8.38 -0.66 -8.25
N LYS A 64 7.38 -1.17 -7.54
CA LYS A 64 5.99 -0.76 -7.73
C LYS A 64 5.72 0.60 -7.08
N ALA A 65 6.30 0.86 -5.91
CA ALA A 65 6.26 2.18 -5.28
C ALA A 65 6.92 3.24 -6.17
N ASP A 66 8.12 2.96 -6.71
CA ASP A 66 8.85 3.88 -7.59
C ASP A 66 8.06 4.21 -8.86
N ARG A 67 7.43 3.19 -9.46
CA ARG A 67 6.56 3.37 -10.63
C ARG A 67 5.33 4.23 -10.32
N ILE A 68 4.76 4.09 -9.12
CA ILE A 68 3.64 4.93 -8.69
C ILE A 68 4.12 6.37 -8.51
N LYS A 69 5.23 6.59 -7.81
CA LYS A 69 5.81 7.94 -7.61
C LYS A 69 6.10 8.63 -8.93
N SER A 70 6.79 7.95 -9.86
CA SER A 70 7.09 8.47 -11.19
C SER A 70 5.83 8.89 -11.97
N ARG A 71 4.76 8.08 -11.91
CA ARG A 71 3.49 8.40 -12.57
C ARG A 71 2.76 9.59 -11.95
N LEU A 72 2.85 9.75 -10.63
CA LEU A 72 2.24 10.88 -9.93
C LEU A 72 3.00 12.17 -10.21
N SER A 73 4.34 12.15 -10.18
CA SER A 73 5.17 13.30 -10.51
C SER A 73 4.87 13.83 -11.92
N LYS A 74 4.68 12.93 -12.90
CA LYS A 74 4.33 13.32 -14.29
C LYS A 74 2.97 13.99 -14.44
N LYS A 75 2.08 13.86 -13.44
CA LYS A 75 0.74 14.45 -13.46
C LYS A 75 0.69 15.83 -12.82
N VAL A 76 1.69 16.20 -12.04
CA VAL A 76 1.85 17.57 -11.56
C VAL A 76 2.59 18.32 -12.66
N LYS A 77 1.86 19.21 -13.35
CA LYS A 77 2.43 20.23 -14.23
C LYS A 77 2.42 21.55 -13.47
#